data_AF-A0A832X103-F1
#
_entry.id   AF-A0A832X103-F1
#
_cell.length_a   1.000
_cell.length_b   1.000
_cell.length_c   1.000
_cell.angle_alpha   90.00
_cell.angle_beta   90.00
_cell.angle_gamma   90.00
#
_symmetry.space_group_name_H-M   'P 1'
#
loop_
_entity.id
_entity.type
_entity.pdbx_description
1 polymer ?
#
loop_
_entity_poly.entity_id
_entity_poly.type
_entity_poly.pdbx_seq_one_letter_code
_entity_poly.pdbx_strand_id
1 'polypeptide(L)'
;MTEELLDNYYDEFSSDNEELSLDDDKLVNDVIKTKNSLSTDRMDMSFGEIMNMYERNEIIIDPEFQRLFRWSIEQQTRFIESILLGIPIPPIFVAEDKNGRWELVDGLQRISTVLSFFGVLRTLPDKNKWAFSKGELIESLENYDCDKIPLKINLNIKRAICRIEIVKWNSAMDMRYELFNRLNTGGSPLTEQEIRNCIFRGTSSNFNNFLTRMASDETFIRLIQPTKRQEEQKYLEELVLRFVSLMNNEWENSINWENTGDKLSTYMTLFMKRTTRDLNFNFGYYETLFQRMLKLLEPLGYEIFRASNGVFSTSYYDGITIGIASNIDYYEKVESSIIKQKINELVTSPIFIKNIGAGSSTKNRVINRIKIALDIFNVE
;
A
#
# COMPACT_ATOMS: atom_id res chain seq x y z
N MET A 1 -20.88 17.41 36.32
CA MET A 1 -19.76 16.48 36.53
C MET A 1 -18.74 16.74 35.43
N THR A 2 -18.37 17.99 35.12
CA THR A 2 -17.67 19.05 35.91
C THR A 2 -16.23 18.70 36.22
N GLU A 3 -15.35 19.66 35.94
CA GLU A 3 -13.88 19.65 35.82
C GLU A 3 -13.09 19.02 36.98
N GLU A 4 -13.74 18.61 38.07
CA GLU A 4 -13.16 17.98 39.27
C GLU A 4 -12.52 16.59 39.04
N LEU A 5 -12.75 15.95 37.89
CA LEU A 5 -12.11 14.67 37.57
C LEU A 5 -10.73 14.83 36.89
N LEU A 6 -10.38 16.03 36.41
CA LEU A 6 -9.06 16.31 35.84
C LEU A 6 -8.06 16.74 36.93
N ASP A 7 -8.51 17.44 37.97
CA ASP A 7 -7.62 17.89 39.05
C ASP A 7 -7.14 16.73 39.94
N ASN A 8 -7.94 15.68 40.13
CA ASN A 8 -7.58 14.55 40.98
C ASN A 8 -6.48 13.63 40.39
N TYR A 9 -6.05 13.82 39.14
CA TYR A 9 -4.92 13.06 38.56
C TYR A 9 -3.56 13.76 38.78
N TYR A 10 -3.57 15.03 39.21
CA TYR A 10 -2.35 15.81 39.45
C TYR A 10 -1.83 15.72 40.89
N ASP A 11 -2.66 15.32 41.87
CA ASP A 11 -2.28 15.34 43.29
C ASP A 11 -1.51 14.09 43.78
N GLU A 12 -1.47 12.99 43.02
CA GLU A 12 -0.74 11.76 43.45
C GLU A 12 0.72 11.63 42.94
N PHE A 13 1.23 12.62 42.20
CA PHE A 13 2.63 12.64 41.73
C PHE A 13 3.49 13.77 42.33
N SER A 14 3.03 14.40 43.42
CA SER A 14 3.78 15.44 44.12
C SER A 14 4.81 14.86 45.12
N SER A 15 5.84 14.19 44.61
CA SER A 15 7.15 14.13 45.28
C SER A 15 8.20 13.61 44.30
N ASP A 16 8.61 14.46 43.36
CA ASP A 16 9.98 14.57 42.82
C ASP A 16 9.93 15.61 41.69
N ASN A 17 10.04 16.89 42.06
CA ASN A 17 10.11 18.00 41.11
C ASN A 17 11.48 18.02 40.43
N GLU A 18 11.64 17.26 39.35
CA GLU A 18 12.49 17.70 38.23
C GLU A 18 11.66 18.66 37.39
N GLU A 19 12.01 19.95 37.35
CA GLU A 19 11.44 20.91 36.40
C GLU A 19 11.69 20.38 34.98
N LEU A 20 10.66 19.78 34.38
CA LEU A 20 10.65 19.39 32.96
C LEU A 20 10.93 20.62 32.10
N SER A 21 11.80 20.47 31.11
CA SER A 21 12.15 21.59 30.23
C SER A 21 10.95 21.95 29.33
N LEU A 22 10.91 23.19 28.82
CA LEU A 22 9.90 23.64 27.83
C LEU A 22 9.76 22.70 26.61
N ASP A 23 10.84 22.01 26.25
CA ASP A 23 10.84 21.01 25.18
C ASP A 23 10.18 19.69 25.62
N ASP A 24 10.28 19.32 26.90
CA ASP A 24 9.64 18.14 27.45
C ASP A 24 8.12 18.33 27.58
N ASP A 25 7.66 19.51 28.01
CA ASP A 25 6.22 19.84 28.05
C ASP A 25 5.60 19.83 26.66
N LYS A 26 6.32 20.33 25.66
CA LYS A 26 5.88 20.27 24.27
C LYS A 26 5.79 18.83 23.79
N LEU A 27 6.79 17.99 24.07
CA LEU A 27 6.80 16.57 23.71
C LEU A 27 5.63 15.82 24.35
N VAL A 28 5.39 16.03 25.65
CA VAL A 28 4.27 15.42 26.38
C VAL A 28 2.93 15.81 25.75
N ASN A 29 2.75 17.09 25.44
CA ASN A 29 1.53 17.58 24.79
C ASN A 29 1.35 17.01 23.36
N ASP A 30 2.41 16.93 22.57
CA ASP A 30 2.38 16.34 21.23
C ASP A 30 2.03 14.85 21.27
N VAL A 31 2.58 14.10 22.25
CA VAL A 31 2.25 12.68 22.48
C VAL A 31 0.80 12.51 22.89
N ILE A 32 0.30 13.29 23.86
CA ILE A 32 -1.10 13.21 24.32
C ILE A 32 -2.07 13.54 23.19
N LYS A 33 -1.81 14.61 22.44
CA LYS A 33 -2.63 15.01 21.29
C LYS A 33 -2.67 13.94 20.21
N THR A 34 -1.52 13.33 19.90
CA THR A 34 -1.43 12.25 18.91
C THR A 34 -2.13 10.99 19.40
N LYS A 35 -1.95 10.59 20.66
CA LYS A 35 -2.65 9.45 21.28
C LYS A 35 -4.17 9.61 21.23
N ASN A 36 -4.68 10.79 21.57
CA ASN A 36 -6.11 11.08 21.59
C ASN A 36 -6.74 11.08 20.18
N SER A 37 -5.93 11.19 19.13
CA SER A 37 -6.40 11.10 17.74
C SER A 37 -6.69 9.66 17.28
N LEU A 38 -6.30 8.66 18.08
CA LEU A 38 -6.50 7.24 17.84
C LEU A 38 -7.35 6.64 18.97
N SER A 39 -8.57 6.21 18.64
CA SER A 39 -9.39 5.44 19.58
C SER A 39 -9.33 3.96 19.21
N THR A 40 -8.84 3.15 20.14
CA THR A 40 -8.71 1.69 19.97
C THR A 40 -9.46 0.95 21.05
N ASP A 41 -10.14 -0.13 20.66
CA ASP A 41 -10.68 -1.14 21.56
C ASP A 41 -9.99 -2.48 21.26
N ARG A 42 -10.08 -3.42 22.21
CA ARG A 42 -9.54 -4.77 22.04
C ARG A 42 -10.53 -5.81 22.51
N MET A 43 -10.59 -6.93 21.80
CA MET A 43 -11.49 -8.02 22.12
C MET A 43 -10.86 -9.36 21.71
N ASP A 44 -11.11 -10.39 22.51
CA ASP A 44 -10.72 -11.76 22.20
C ASP A 44 -11.93 -12.52 21.63
N MET A 45 -11.77 -13.14 20.47
CA MET A 45 -12.86 -13.82 19.76
C MET A 45 -12.40 -15.16 19.19
N SER A 46 -13.28 -16.17 19.22
CA SER A 46 -12.98 -17.45 18.57
C SER A 46 -12.95 -17.31 17.06
N PHE A 47 -12.09 -18.08 16.38
CA PHE A 47 -12.10 -18.13 14.91
C PHE A 47 -13.46 -18.52 14.34
N GLY A 48 -14.21 -19.39 15.01
CA GLY A 48 -15.59 -19.75 14.65
C GLY A 48 -16.50 -18.53 14.56
N GLU A 49 -16.41 -17.62 15.53
CA GLU A 49 -17.22 -16.40 15.50
C GLU A 49 -16.74 -15.41 14.45
N ILE A 50 -15.41 -15.27 14.26
CA ILE A 50 -14.86 -14.47 13.16
C ILE A 50 -15.39 -14.96 11.79
N MET A 51 -15.47 -16.27 11.60
CA MET A 51 -16.06 -16.86 10.39
C MET A 51 -17.55 -16.49 10.26
N ASN A 52 -18.35 -16.65 11.32
CA ASN A 52 -19.76 -16.30 11.31
C ASN A 52 -19.98 -14.80 10.99
N MET A 53 -19.15 -13.91 11.57
CA MET A 53 -19.20 -12.47 11.30
C MET A 53 -18.83 -12.18 9.83
N TYR A 54 -17.82 -12.86 9.28
CA TYR A 54 -17.47 -12.74 7.87
C TYR A 54 -18.63 -13.20 6.96
N GLU A 55 -19.27 -14.32 7.26
CA GLU A 55 -20.45 -14.82 6.52
C GLU A 55 -21.64 -13.85 6.57
N ARG A 56 -21.86 -13.20 7.72
CA ARG A 56 -22.90 -12.18 7.92
C ARG A 56 -22.56 -10.80 7.34
N ASN A 57 -21.38 -10.64 6.72
CA ASN A 57 -20.86 -9.34 6.25
C ASN A 57 -20.70 -8.30 7.37
N GLU A 58 -20.43 -8.75 8.59
CA GLU A 58 -20.07 -7.90 9.73
C GLU A 58 -18.55 -7.64 9.75
N ILE A 59 -17.76 -8.62 9.32
CA ILE A 59 -16.34 -8.44 8.97
C ILE A 59 -16.21 -8.45 7.44
N ILE A 60 -15.65 -7.39 6.89
CA ILE A 60 -15.39 -7.19 5.48
C ILE A 60 -13.90 -7.35 5.22
N ILE A 61 -13.57 -8.24 4.30
CA ILE A 61 -12.25 -8.27 3.65
C ILE A 61 -12.47 -7.72 2.25
N ASP A 62 -11.85 -6.59 1.94
CA ASP A 62 -11.88 -6.03 0.59
C ASP A 62 -11.45 -7.09 -0.44
N PRO A 63 -12.18 -7.32 -1.54
CA PRO A 63 -11.77 -8.25 -2.57
C PRO A 63 -10.37 -8.01 -3.14
N GLU A 64 -9.95 -6.75 -3.35
CA GLU A 64 -8.59 -6.46 -3.85
C GLU A 64 -7.54 -6.80 -2.79
N PHE A 65 -7.77 -6.41 -1.53
CA PHE A 65 -6.94 -6.82 -0.41
C PHE A 65 -6.90 -8.35 -0.27
N GLN A 66 -8.03 -9.03 -0.45
CA GLN A 66 -8.14 -10.48 -0.32
C GLN A 66 -7.35 -11.22 -1.41
N ARG A 67 -7.20 -10.64 -2.60
CA ARG A 67 -6.32 -11.17 -3.66
C ARG A 67 -4.86 -11.20 -3.24
N LEU A 68 -4.45 -10.38 -2.26
CA LEU A 68 -3.11 -10.40 -1.68
C LEU A 68 -2.89 -11.60 -0.73
N PHE A 69 -3.90 -12.46 -0.53
CA PHE A 69 -3.74 -13.74 0.16
C PHE A 69 -2.83 -14.67 -0.65
N ARG A 70 -1.60 -14.83 -0.18
CA ARG A 70 -0.49 -15.46 -0.93
C ARG A 70 0.32 -16.46 -0.11
N TRP A 71 -0.11 -16.78 1.11
CA TRP A 71 0.53 -17.85 1.87
C TRP A 71 0.47 -19.18 1.12
N SER A 72 1.61 -19.86 1.04
CA SER A 72 1.69 -21.21 0.51
C SER A 72 0.97 -22.20 1.44
N ILE A 73 0.67 -23.41 0.96
CA ILE A 73 0.03 -24.45 1.78
C ILE A 73 0.87 -24.78 3.01
N GLU A 74 2.20 -24.71 2.91
CA GLU A 74 3.12 -24.92 4.02
C GLU A 74 2.98 -23.82 5.09
N GLN A 75 2.90 -22.54 4.67
CA GLN A 75 2.70 -21.42 5.59
C GLN A 75 1.32 -21.50 6.27
N GLN A 76 0.29 -21.85 5.50
CA GLN A 76 -1.07 -22.06 6.00
C GLN A 76 -1.11 -23.23 7.01
N THR A 77 -0.45 -24.35 6.70
CA THR A 77 -0.32 -25.51 7.58
C THR A 77 0.35 -25.14 8.88
N ARG A 78 1.50 -24.46 8.83
CA ARG A 78 2.25 -24.01 10.01
C ARG A 78 1.42 -23.10 10.92
N PHE A 79 0.60 -22.23 10.32
CA PHE A 79 -0.28 -21.36 11.08
C PHE A 79 -1.39 -22.13 11.81
N ILE A 80 -2.07 -23.05 11.14
CA ILE A 80 -3.09 -23.89 11.78
C ILE A 80 -2.46 -24.83 12.81
N GLU A 81 -1.27 -25.36 12.55
CA GLU A 81 -0.49 -26.15 13.51
C GLU A 81 -0.19 -25.34 14.78
N SER A 82 0.19 -24.06 14.63
CA SER A 82 0.40 -23.15 15.76
C SER A 82 -0.88 -22.96 16.58
N ILE A 83 -2.04 -22.82 15.91
CA ILE A 83 -3.36 -22.75 16.55
C ILE A 83 -3.65 -24.04 17.34
N LEU A 84 -3.39 -25.20 16.76
CA LEU A 84 -3.64 -26.50 17.40
C LEU A 84 -2.76 -26.75 18.62
N LEU A 85 -1.53 -26.23 18.60
CA LEU A 85 -0.57 -26.32 19.70
C LEU A 85 -0.79 -25.26 20.79
N GLY A 86 -1.69 -24.31 20.59
CA GLY A 86 -1.92 -23.20 21.52
C GLY A 86 -0.75 -22.21 21.56
N ILE A 87 0.06 -22.14 20.50
CA ILE A 87 1.12 -21.16 20.38
C ILE A 87 0.49 -19.77 20.19
N PRO A 88 0.88 -18.75 20.97
CA PRO A 88 0.35 -17.40 20.81
C PRO A 88 0.54 -16.89 19.37
N ILE A 89 -0.57 -16.51 18.74
CA ILE A 89 -0.58 -15.86 17.43
C ILE A 89 -0.69 -14.34 17.63
N PRO A 90 -0.14 -13.51 16.70
CA PRO A 90 -0.31 -12.07 16.81
C PRO A 90 -1.81 -11.70 16.71
N PRO A 91 -2.21 -10.48 17.13
CA PRO A 91 -3.58 -10.01 16.96
C PRO A 91 -3.88 -9.69 15.48
N ILE A 92 -5.15 -9.67 15.11
CA ILE A 92 -5.62 -9.08 13.86
C ILE A 92 -6.10 -7.66 14.14
N PHE A 93 -6.03 -6.79 13.13
CA PHE A 93 -6.50 -5.41 13.26
C PHE A 93 -7.67 -5.17 12.33
N VAL A 94 -8.66 -4.45 12.82
CA VAL A 94 -9.83 -4.05 12.04
C VAL A 94 -10.09 -2.56 12.20
N ALA A 95 -10.66 -1.93 11.19
CA ALA A 95 -11.18 -0.58 11.25
C ALA A 95 -12.70 -0.63 11.25
N GLU A 96 -13.32 0.06 12.21
CA GLU A 96 -14.77 0.18 12.27
C GLU A 96 -15.26 1.21 11.24
N ASP A 97 -16.25 0.85 10.42
CA ASP A 97 -16.94 1.76 9.50
C ASP A 97 -18.06 2.53 10.21
N LYS A 98 -18.63 3.54 9.55
CA LYS A 98 -19.74 4.36 10.09
C LYS A 98 -21.01 3.57 10.43
N ASN A 99 -21.13 2.33 9.96
CA ASN A 99 -22.27 1.44 10.21
C ASN A 99 -21.92 0.36 11.26
N GLY A 100 -20.74 0.42 11.90
CA GLY A 100 -20.28 -0.54 12.89
C GLY A 100 -19.72 -1.84 12.32
N ARG A 101 -19.54 -1.96 11.00
CA ARG A 101 -18.88 -3.12 10.40
C ARG A 101 -17.38 -2.99 10.51
N TRP A 102 -16.68 -4.11 10.51
CA TRP A 102 -15.23 -4.18 10.64
C TRP A 102 -14.58 -4.47 9.31
N GLU A 103 -13.76 -3.56 8.82
CA GLU A 103 -12.90 -3.79 7.68
C GLU A 103 -11.54 -4.32 8.15
N LEU A 104 -11.09 -5.45 7.60
CA LEU A 104 -9.81 -6.04 7.97
C LEU A 104 -8.64 -5.13 7.54
N VAL A 105 -7.79 -4.79 8.50
CA VAL A 105 -6.63 -3.90 8.34
C VAL A 105 -5.32 -4.68 8.30
N ASP A 106 -5.14 -5.59 9.25
CA ASP A 106 -4.00 -6.49 9.31
C ASP A 106 -4.46 -7.89 9.74
N GLY A 107 -3.69 -8.90 9.34
CA GLY A 107 -4.00 -10.30 9.58
C GLY A 107 -4.67 -11.00 8.42
N LEU A 108 -4.61 -10.40 7.21
CA LEU A 108 -5.15 -10.97 5.98
C LEU A 108 -4.81 -12.44 5.80
N GLN A 109 -3.52 -12.79 5.88
CA GLN A 109 -3.08 -14.16 5.64
C GLN A 109 -3.65 -15.13 6.68
N ARG A 110 -3.73 -14.71 7.96
CA ARG A 110 -4.23 -15.51 9.08
C ARG A 110 -5.73 -15.77 8.99
N ILE A 111 -6.52 -14.71 8.84
CA ILE A 111 -7.97 -14.82 8.70
C ILE A 111 -8.32 -15.58 7.42
N SER A 112 -7.68 -15.24 6.30
CA SER A 112 -7.93 -15.93 5.03
C SER A 112 -7.58 -17.41 5.12
N THR A 113 -6.51 -17.80 5.80
CA THR A 113 -6.15 -19.22 5.98
C THR A 113 -7.27 -20.02 6.64
N VAL A 114 -7.84 -19.50 7.73
CA VAL A 114 -8.93 -20.19 8.45
C VAL A 114 -10.21 -20.23 7.61
N LEU A 115 -10.60 -19.09 7.02
CA LEU A 115 -11.75 -19.02 6.12
C LEU A 115 -11.59 -19.99 4.93
N SER A 116 -10.39 -20.04 4.34
CA SER A 116 -10.05 -20.90 3.21
C SER A 116 -10.10 -22.37 3.60
N PHE A 117 -9.55 -22.73 4.76
CA PHE A 117 -9.54 -24.11 5.25
C PHE A 117 -10.97 -24.65 5.42
N PHE A 118 -11.87 -23.85 5.99
CA PHE A 118 -13.28 -24.24 6.18
C PHE A 118 -14.17 -24.01 4.96
N GLY A 119 -13.63 -23.49 3.87
CA GLY A 119 -14.36 -23.33 2.61
C GLY A 119 -15.33 -22.15 2.55
N VAL A 120 -15.16 -21.15 3.41
CA VAL A 120 -16.05 -19.99 3.51
C VAL A 120 -15.48 -18.74 2.85
N LEU A 121 -14.25 -18.79 2.32
CA LEU A 121 -13.59 -17.66 1.64
C LEU A 121 -14.33 -17.34 0.33
N ARG A 122 -14.99 -16.18 0.23
CA ARG A 122 -15.87 -15.86 -0.91
C ARG A 122 -15.12 -15.42 -2.17
N THR A 123 -14.08 -14.60 -2.03
CA THR A 123 -13.40 -13.96 -3.17
C THR A 123 -12.46 -14.89 -3.92
N LEU A 124 -11.95 -15.94 -3.26
CA LEU A 124 -10.99 -16.89 -3.82
C LEU A 124 -11.47 -18.32 -3.60
N PRO A 125 -12.60 -18.73 -4.24
CA PRO A 125 -13.19 -20.04 -4.00
C PRO A 125 -12.25 -21.19 -4.38
N ASP A 126 -11.36 -21.00 -5.34
CA ASP A 126 -10.41 -22.03 -5.77
C ASP A 126 -9.31 -22.32 -4.72
N LYS A 127 -9.16 -21.47 -3.71
CA LYS A 127 -8.22 -21.71 -2.59
C LYS A 127 -8.88 -22.42 -1.40
N ASN A 128 -10.19 -22.64 -1.45
CA ASN A 128 -10.95 -23.25 -0.35
C ASN A 128 -10.66 -24.75 -0.21
N LYS A 129 -10.91 -25.27 1.00
CA LYS A 129 -10.85 -26.71 1.33
C LYS A 129 -9.53 -27.37 0.97
N TRP A 130 -8.43 -26.64 1.17
CA TRP A 130 -7.10 -27.17 0.99
C TRP A 130 -6.78 -28.21 2.08
N ALA A 131 -5.91 -29.16 1.74
CA ALA A 131 -5.39 -30.16 2.67
C ALA A 131 -4.02 -29.74 3.19
N PHE A 132 -3.71 -30.09 4.44
CA PHE A 132 -2.40 -29.78 5.03
C PHE A 132 -1.26 -30.41 4.22
N SER A 133 -0.18 -29.66 4.08
CA SER A 133 1.13 -30.25 3.80
C SER A 133 1.63 -30.97 5.06
N LYS A 134 2.81 -31.60 4.96
CA LYS A 134 3.50 -32.10 6.14
C LYS A 134 3.75 -30.96 7.16
N GLY A 135 3.27 -31.14 8.39
CA GLY A 135 3.49 -30.20 9.50
C GLY A 135 4.93 -30.22 10.01
N GLU A 136 5.38 -29.12 10.63
CA GLU A 136 6.75 -29.00 11.18
C GLU A 136 6.88 -29.81 12.49
N LEU A 137 5.80 -29.87 13.29
CA LEU A 137 5.77 -30.50 14.62
C LEU A 137 4.78 -31.67 14.68
N ILE A 138 3.74 -31.64 13.86
CA ILE A 138 2.68 -32.64 13.75
C ILE A 138 2.67 -33.15 12.31
N GLU A 139 3.60 -34.03 11.99
CA GLU A 139 3.74 -34.60 10.64
C GLU A 139 2.45 -35.32 10.17
N SER A 140 1.66 -35.86 11.11
CA SER A 140 0.40 -36.57 10.84
C SER A 140 -0.76 -35.68 10.38
N LEU A 141 -0.57 -34.36 10.29
CA LEU A 141 -1.56 -33.46 9.68
C LEU A 141 -1.67 -33.65 8.16
N GLU A 142 -0.62 -34.14 7.51
CA GLU A 142 -0.55 -34.22 6.04
C GLU A 142 -1.78 -34.91 5.43
N ASN A 143 -2.31 -34.33 4.35
CA ASN A 143 -3.49 -34.80 3.59
C ASN A 143 -4.84 -34.70 4.32
N TYR A 144 -4.90 -34.20 5.56
CA TYR A 144 -6.19 -33.86 6.19
C TYR A 144 -6.69 -32.52 5.67
N ASP A 145 -7.98 -32.44 5.36
CA ASP A 145 -8.73 -31.22 5.06
C ASP A 145 -9.82 -31.01 6.13
N CYS A 146 -10.62 -29.95 6.00
CA CYS A 146 -11.68 -29.65 6.98
C CYS A 146 -12.75 -30.75 7.11
N ASP A 147 -12.95 -31.55 6.05
CA ASP A 147 -13.99 -32.57 5.95
C ASP A 147 -13.49 -33.93 6.50
N LYS A 148 -12.19 -34.21 6.40
CA LYS A 148 -11.55 -35.46 6.86
C LYS A 148 -10.97 -35.38 8.26
N ILE A 149 -10.62 -34.19 8.75
CA ILE A 149 -9.95 -34.03 10.05
C ILE A 149 -10.88 -34.42 11.21
N PRO A 150 -10.39 -35.09 12.28
CA PRO A 150 -11.24 -35.49 13.40
C PRO A 150 -12.00 -34.32 14.02
N LEU A 151 -13.27 -34.53 14.39
CA LEU A 151 -14.15 -33.50 14.95
C LEU A 151 -13.51 -32.73 16.12
N LYS A 152 -12.77 -33.42 17.00
CA LYS A 152 -12.04 -32.78 18.11
C LYS A 152 -11.08 -31.70 17.61
N ILE A 153 -10.31 -32.00 16.56
CA ILE A 153 -9.33 -31.08 16.00
C ILE A 153 -10.01 -29.95 15.23
N ASN A 154 -11.07 -30.26 14.48
CA ASN A 154 -11.92 -29.26 13.82
C ASN A 154 -12.47 -28.23 14.84
N LEU A 155 -13.00 -28.70 15.97
CA LEU A 155 -13.50 -27.86 17.05
C LEU A 155 -12.38 -27.06 17.74
N ASN A 156 -11.19 -27.63 17.90
CA ASN A 156 -10.05 -26.91 18.45
C ASN A 156 -9.69 -25.69 17.59
N ILE A 157 -9.63 -25.84 16.27
CA ILE A 157 -9.36 -24.71 15.35
C ILE A 157 -10.45 -23.65 15.48
N LYS A 158 -11.73 -24.05 15.44
CA LYS A 158 -12.86 -23.11 15.53
C LYS A 158 -12.92 -22.37 16.86
N ARG A 159 -12.57 -23.03 17.96
CA ARG A 159 -12.65 -22.46 19.32
C ARG A 159 -11.38 -21.71 19.73
N ALA A 160 -10.30 -21.84 18.97
CA ALA A 160 -9.09 -21.10 19.24
C ALA A 160 -9.35 -19.59 19.19
N ILE A 161 -8.78 -18.89 20.15
CA ILE A 161 -8.99 -17.46 20.38
C ILE A 161 -7.99 -16.66 19.55
N CYS A 162 -8.50 -15.64 18.87
CA CYS A 162 -7.74 -14.63 18.19
C CYS A 162 -8.05 -13.28 18.82
N ARG A 163 -7.00 -12.53 19.18
CA ARG A 163 -7.14 -11.15 19.64
C ARG A 163 -7.41 -10.23 18.45
N ILE A 164 -8.39 -9.35 18.60
CA ILE A 164 -8.79 -8.34 17.64
C ILE A 164 -8.53 -6.97 18.25
N GLU A 165 -7.76 -6.15 17.54
CA GLU A 165 -7.52 -4.74 17.85
C GLU A 165 -8.38 -3.90 16.90
N ILE A 166 -9.31 -3.11 17.45
CA ILE A 166 -10.33 -2.36 16.71
C ILE A 166 -9.93 -0.90 16.68
N VAL A 167 -9.77 -0.33 15.49
CA VAL A 167 -9.53 1.11 15.26
C VAL A 167 -10.87 1.79 14.96
N LYS A 168 -11.32 2.68 15.84
CA LYS A 168 -12.64 3.31 15.68
C LYS A 168 -12.70 4.29 14.52
N TRP A 169 -13.90 4.41 13.94
CA TRP A 169 -14.19 5.26 12.78
C TRP A 169 -13.77 6.73 12.95
N ASN A 170 -13.84 7.28 14.17
CA ASN A 170 -13.49 8.69 14.44
C ASN A 170 -11.98 8.99 14.35
N SER A 171 -11.13 7.98 14.16
CA SER A 171 -9.68 8.19 14.00
C SER A 171 -9.35 8.86 12.67
N ALA A 172 -8.41 9.82 12.68
CA ALA A 172 -7.99 10.52 11.47
C ALA A 172 -7.49 9.55 10.38
N MET A 173 -7.81 9.82 9.11
CA MET A 173 -7.40 8.98 7.97
C MET A 173 -5.87 8.75 7.93
N ASP A 174 -5.09 9.75 8.32
CA ASP A 174 -3.63 9.65 8.40
C ASP A 174 -3.16 8.67 9.47
N MET A 175 -3.87 8.58 10.60
CA MET A 175 -3.55 7.63 11.66
C MET A 175 -3.87 6.20 11.25
N ARG A 176 -4.94 5.98 10.47
CA ARG A 176 -5.19 4.67 9.87
C ARG A 176 -4.05 4.29 8.92
N TYR A 177 -3.60 5.21 8.06
CA TYR A 177 -2.47 4.96 7.16
C TYR A 177 -1.19 4.59 7.92
N GLU A 178 -0.84 5.37 8.93
CA GLU A 178 0.35 5.10 9.75
C GLU A 178 0.25 3.77 10.50
N LEU A 179 -0.94 3.42 11.01
CA LEU A 179 -1.18 2.14 11.66
C LEU A 179 -1.03 0.98 10.67
N PHE A 180 -1.64 1.06 9.48
CA PHE A 180 -1.44 0.08 8.41
C PHE A 180 0.05 -0.05 8.07
N ASN A 181 0.76 1.05 7.86
CA ASN A 181 2.15 1.04 7.44
C ASN A 181 3.07 0.43 8.52
N ARG A 182 2.79 0.70 9.80
CA ARG A 182 3.56 0.15 10.94
C ARG A 182 3.28 -1.34 11.14
N LEU A 183 2.04 -1.77 11.01
CA LEU A 183 1.64 -3.17 11.22
C LEU A 183 2.05 -4.09 10.07
N ASN A 184 2.01 -3.59 8.82
CA ASN A 184 2.41 -4.35 7.63
C ASN A 184 3.92 -4.57 7.50
N THR A 185 4.71 -4.36 8.56
CA THR A 185 6.15 -4.63 8.60
C THR A 185 6.50 -6.09 8.90
N GLY A 186 5.54 -6.90 9.39
CA GLY A 186 5.74 -8.31 9.73
C GLY A 186 5.29 -9.28 8.64
N GLY A 187 6.12 -10.29 8.30
CA GLY A 187 5.74 -11.40 7.44
C GLY A 187 5.86 -11.12 5.94
N SER A 188 4.73 -11.10 5.22
CA SER A 188 4.68 -10.87 3.77
C SER A 188 4.22 -9.43 3.49
N PRO A 189 5.12 -8.43 3.54
CA PRO A 189 4.76 -7.01 3.54
C PRO A 189 4.07 -6.60 2.25
N LEU A 190 3.08 -5.73 2.39
CA LEU A 190 2.43 -5.06 1.27
C LEU A 190 3.36 -3.98 0.69
N THR A 191 3.24 -3.71 -0.59
CA THR A 191 3.85 -2.55 -1.23
C THR A 191 3.13 -1.28 -0.81
N GLU A 192 3.80 -0.14 -0.94
CA GLU A 192 3.19 1.15 -0.65
C GLU A 192 1.97 1.41 -1.56
N GLN A 193 1.95 0.88 -2.79
CA GLN A 193 0.78 0.95 -3.67
C GLN A 193 -0.39 0.09 -3.16
N GLU A 194 -0.12 -1.14 -2.72
CA GLU A 194 -1.14 -2.01 -2.12
C GLU A 194 -1.76 -1.34 -0.87
N ILE A 195 -0.91 -0.72 -0.03
CA ILE A 195 -1.35 0.07 1.15
C ILE A 195 -2.24 1.25 0.72
N ARG A 196 -1.80 2.05 -0.27
CA ARG A 196 -2.58 3.19 -0.77
C ARG A 196 -3.93 2.77 -1.34
N ASN A 197 -3.98 1.68 -2.10
CA ASN A 197 -5.23 1.16 -2.65
C ASN A 197 -6.23 0.78 -1.56
N CYS A 198 -5.77 0.13 -0.48
CA CYS A 198 -6.61 -0.22 0.67
C CYS A 198 -7.18 1.02 1.37
N ILE A 199 -6.32 2.02 1.63
CA ILE A 199 -6.67 3.16 2.48
C ILE A 199 -7.60 4.15 1.77
N PHE A 200 -7.37 4.40 0.48
CA PHE A 200 -8.15 5.39 -0.26
C PHE A 200 -9.47 4.82 -0.80
N ARG A 201 -9.64 3.49 -0.83
CA ARG A 201 -10.81 2.79 -1.42
C ARG A 201 -12.18 3.42 -1.10
N GLY A 202 -12.43 3.77 0.16
CA GLY A 202 -13.72 4.31 0.61
C GLY A 202 -14.00 5.75 0.16
N THR A 203 -12.98 6.50 -0.22
CA THR A 203 -13.08 7.92 -0.65
C THR A 203 -12.63 8.14 -2.09
N SER A 204 -12.02 7.15 -2.75
CA SER A 204 -11.29 7.32 -4.02
C SER A 204 -11.70 6.38 -5.15
N SER A 205 -12.85 5.71 -5.09
CA SER A 205 -13.22 4.69 -6.09
C SER A 205 -12.99 5.15 -7.54
N ASN A 206 -13.33 6.41 -7.86
CA ASN A 206 -13.07 7.01 -9.17
C ASN A 206 -11.58 7.12 -9.52
N PHE A 207 -10.74 7.54 -8.56
CA PHE A 207 -9.30 7.70 -8.76
C PHE A 207 -8.58 6.34 -8.88
N ASN A 208 -8.94 5.36 -8.04
CA ASN A 208 -8.38 4.01 -8.16
C ASN A 208 -8.80 3.35 -9.49
N ASN A 209 -10.08 3.47 -9.88
CA ASN A 209 -10.55 2.97 -11.18
C ASN A 209 -9.81 3.63 -12.35
N PHE A 210 -9.52 4.92 -12.25
CA PHE A 210 -8.70 5.64 -13.23
C PHE A 210 -7.27 5.07 -13.32
N LEU A 211 -6.59 4.86 -12.18
CA LEU A 211 -5.27 4.23 -12.17
C LEU A 211 -5.31 2.82 -12.79
N THR A 212 -6.27 2.00 -12.38
CA THR A 212 -6.44 0.63 -12.92
C THR A 212 -6.70 0.65 -14.42
N ARG A 213 -7.53 1.56 -14.93
CA ARG A 213 -7.80 1.70 -16.37
C ARG A 213 -6.54 2.04 -17.17
N MET A 214 -5.78 3.03 -16.72
CA MET A 214 -4.53 3.41 -17.39
C MET A 214 -3.47 2.31 -17.28
N ALA A 215 -3.39 1.62 -16.14
CA ALA A 215 -2.45 0.53 -15.92
C ALA A 215 -2.77 -0.73 -16.75
N SER A 216 -4.02 -0.88 -17.19
CA SER A 216 -4.48 -2.01 -18.02
C SER A 216 -4.24 -1.81 -19.52
N ASP A 217 -3.62 -0.69 -19.92
CA ASP A 217 -3.30 -0.43 -21.32
C ASP A 217 -2.27 -1.44 -21.86
N GLU A 218 -2.56 -2.07 -22.99
CA GLU A 218 -1.70 -3.13 -23.54
C GLU A 218 -0.34 -2.60 -24.01
N THR A 219 -0.29 -1.40 -24.57
CA THR A 219 0.96 -0.77 -25.01
C THR A 219 1.83 -0.47 -23.79
N PHE A 220 1.23 0.03 -22.72
CA PHE A 220 1.91 0.23 -21.45
C PHE A 220 2.47 -1.09 -20.89
N ILE A 221 1.65 -2.14 -20.82
CA ILE A 221 2.10 -3.47 -20.35
C ILE A 221 3.26 -4.00 -21.20
N ARG A 222 3.21 -3.85 -22.54
CA ARG A 222 4.30 -4.27 -23.45
C ARG A 222 5.60 -3.50 -23.21
N LEU A 223 5.53 -2.21 -22.90
CA LEU A 223 6.70 -1.37 -22.63
C LEU A 223 7.30 -1.66 -21.24
N ILE A 224 6.47 -1.95 -20.24
CA ILE A 224 6.94 -2.19 -18.88
C ILE A 224 7.37 -3.65 -18.67
N GLN A 225 6.70 -4.63 -19.29
CA GLN A 225 6.91 -6.07 -19.07
C GLN A 225 7.01 -6.45 -17.58
N PRO A 226 5.95 -6.20 -16.79
CA PRO A 226 5.97 -6.55 -15.37
C PRO A 226 6.09 -8.07 -15.20
N THR A 227 6.82 -8.48 -14.16
CA THR A 227 6.77 -9.87 -13.70
C THR A 227 5.39 -10.17 -13.09
N LYS A 228 4.99 -11.45 -13.04
CA LYS A 228 3.75 -11.86 -12.35
C LYS A 228 3.65 -11.30 -10.93
N ARG A 229 4.77 -11.27 -10.20
CA ARG A 229 4.85 -10.67 -8.87
C ARG A 229 4.53 -9.16 -8.89
N GLN A 230 5.05 -8.42 -9.87
CA GLN A 230 4.77 -6.99 -10.01
C GLN A 230 3.31 -6.72 -10.39
N GLU A 231 2.70 -7.57 -11.20
CA GLU A 231 1.27 -7.49 -11.51
C GLU A 231 0.42 -7.67 -10.25
N GLU A 232 0.70 -8.71 -9.46
CA GLU A 232 0.05 -8.97 -8.17
C GLU A 232 0.21 -7.79 -7.21
N GLN A 233 1.39 -7.16 -7.22
CA GLN A 233 1.74 -6.03 -6.35
C GLN A 233 1.29 -4.64 -6.86
N LYS A 234 0.43 -4.61 -7.89
CA LYS A 234 -0.11 -3.37 -8.48
C LYS A 234 0.95 -2.40 -8.99
N TYR A 235 2.09 -2.92 -9.44
CA TYR A 235 3.24 -2.13 -9.86
C TYR A 235 2.93 -1.15 -11.01
N LEU A 236 2.08 -1.56 -11.96
CA LEU A 236 1.67 -0.69 -13.07
C LEU A 236 0.81 0.49 -12.59
N GLU A 237 -0.09 0.28 -11.61
CA GLU A 237 -0.85 1.37 -11.00
C GLU A 237 0.06 2.36 -10.27
N GLU A 238 1.17 1.88 -9.67
CA GLU A 238 2.21 2.73 -9.11
C GLU A 238 2.90 3.58 -10.16
N LEU A 239 3.29 3.00 -11.30
CA LEU A 239 3.93 3.75 -12.39
C LEU A 239 2.99 4.79 -13.01
N VAL A 240 1.69 4.49 -13.14
CA VAL A 240 0.69 5.48 -13.55
C VAL A 240 0.59 6.60 -12.52
N LEU A 241 0.50 6.27 -11.23
CA LEU A 241 0.44 7.28 -10.18
C LEU A 241 1.69 8.16 -10.15
N ARG A 242 2.88 7.57 -10.34
CA ARG A 242 4.14 8.32 -10.48
C ARG A 242 4.04 9.33 -11.61
N PHE A 243 3.61 8.88 -12.80
CA PHE A 243 3.44 9.76 -13.96
C PHE A 243 2.48 10.91 -13.65
N VAL A 244 1.28 10.63 -13.15
CA VAL A 244 0.25 11.64 -12.89
C VAL A 244 0.69 12.63 -11.81
N SER A 245 1.25 12.12 -10.71
CA SER A 245 1.69 12.94 -9.58
C SER A 245 2.89 13.83 -9.90
N LEU A 246 3.80 13.37 -10.77
CA LEU A 246 4.95 14.15 -11.22
C LEU A 246 4.58 15.13 -12.36
N MET A 247 3.62 14.79 -13.24
CA MET A 247 3.11 15.71 -14.27
C MET A 247 2.25 16.84 -13.72
N ASN A 248 1.73 16.73 -12.49
CA ASN A 248 0.92 17.77 -11.88
C ASN A 248 1.70 19.07 -11.58
N ASN A 249 3.03 19.10 -11.78
CA ASN A 249 3.92 20.28 -11.67
C ASN A 249 3.89 21.04 -10.34
N GLU A 250 3.08 20.62 -9.38
CA GLU A 250 3.04 21.20 -8.03
C GLU A 250 4.19 20.71 -7.13
N TRP A 251 5.07 19.83 -7.62
CA TRP A 251 6.23 19.35 -6.89
C TRP A 251 7.31 20.44 -6.68
N GLU A 252 7.38 21.47 -7.53
CA GLU A 252 8.41 22.51 -7.46
C GLU A 252 8.15 23.54 -6.32
N ASN A 253 6.88 23.86 -6.07
CA ASN A 253 6.45 24.81 -5.02
C ASN A 253 5.68 24.15 -3.87
N SER A 254 5.70 22.82 -3.82
CA SER A 254 5.05 22.06 -2.76
C SER A 254 5.76 22.33 -1.42
N ILE A 255 5.20 23.27 -0.64
CA ILE A 255 5.39 23.42 0.82
C ILE A 255 5.29 22.04 1.52
N ASN A 256 4.57 21.10 0.91
CA ASN A 256 4.34 19.76 1.42
C ASN A 256 5.55 18.84 1.41
N TRP A 257 6.63 19.16 0.68
CA TRP A 257 7.81 18.29 0.65
C TRP A 257 8.68 18.41 1.91
N GLU A 258 8.58 19.52 2.63
CA GLU A 258 9.33 19.78 3.87
C GLU A 258 8.79 19.01 5.09
N ASN A 259 7.53 18.55 5.04
CA ASN A 259 6.87 17.83 6.13
C ASN A 259 6.69 16.32 5.87
N THR A 260 7.23 15.76 4.77
CA THR A 260 6.89 14.41 4.27
C THR A 260 7.94 13.32 4.43
N GLY A 261 8.99 13.54 5.20
CA GLY A 261 10.06 12.54 5.35
C GLY A 261 10.83 12.26 4.05
N ASP A 262 10.89 13.25 3.14
CA ASP A 262 11.77 13.30 1.97
C ASP A 262 11.69 12.13 0.98
N LYS A 263 10.55 11.45 0.81
CA LYS A 263 10.39 10.34 -0.14
C LYS A 263 9.25 10.53 -1.14
N LEU A 264 9.46 10.05 -2.38
CA LEU A 264 8.44 10.04 -3.45
C LEU A 264 7.16 9.30 -3.06
N SER A 265 7.27 8.22 -2.29
CA SER A 265 6.10 7.44 -1.88
C SER A 265 5.15 8.21 -0.98
N THR A 266 5.69 8.93 0.00
CA THR A 266 4.90 9.84 0.85
C THR A 266 4.22 10.92 0.01
N TYR A 267 4.95 11.50 -0.96
CA TYR A 267 4.37 12.48 -1.88
C TYR A 267 3.19 11.91 -2.67
N MET A 268 3.34 10.71 -3.23
CA MET A 268 2.25 10.02 -3.94
C MET A 268 1.04 9.75 -3.04
N THR A 269 1.25 9.34 -1.78
CA THR A 269 0.17 9.18 -0.80
C THR A 269 -0.61 10.49 -0.59
N LEU A 270 0.10 11.60 -0.37
CA LEU A 270 -0.55 12.90 -0.16
C LEU A 270 -1.22 13.42 -1.44
N PHE A 271 -0.60 13.20 -2.60
CA PHE A 271 -1.18 13.53 -3.89
C PHE A 271 -2.51 12.80 -4.08
N MET A 272 -2.57 11.49 -3.82
CA MET A 272 -3.83 10.74 -3.83
C MET A 272 -4.83 11.33 -2.84
N LYS A 273 -4.43 11.55 -1.57
CA LYS A 273 -5.31 12.11 -0.55
C LYS A 273 -5.95 13.44 -0.96
N ARG A 274 -5.18 14.36 -1.55
CA ARG A 274 -5.71 15.63 -2.04
C ARG A 274 -6.63 15.42 -3.23
N THR A 275 -6.16 14.67 -4.22
CA THR A 275 -6.87 14.51 -5.50
C THR A 275 -8.22 13.82 -5.31
N THR A 276 -8.31 12.88 -4.36
CA THR A 276 -9.58 12.21 -4.02
C THR A 276 -10.63 13.15 -3.42
N ARG A 277 -10.22 14.32 -2.92
CA ARG A 277 -11.12 15.37 -2.42
C ARG A 277 -11.34 16.49 -3.44
N ASP A 278 -10.56 16.51 -4.51
CA ASP A 278 -10.65 17.51 -5.57
C ASP A 278 -11.63 17.05 -6.66
N LEU A 279 -12.84 17.62 -6.62
CA LEU A 279 -13.87 17.33 -7.61
C LEU A 279 -13.54 17.86 -9.02
N ASN A 280 -12.56 18.76 -9.14
CA ASN A 280 -12.16 19.37 -10.41
C ASN A 280 -10.93 18.68 -11.04
N PHE A 281 -10.44 17.59 -10.45
CA PHE A 281 -9.31 16.88 -11.02
C PHE A 281 -9.62 16.36 -12.43
N ASN A 282 -8.85 16.81 -13.41
CA ASN A 282 -9.11 16.51 -14.81
C ASN A 282 -8.51 15.15 -15.22
N PHE A 283 -9.23 14.08 -14.91
CA PHE A 283 -8.86 12.71 -15.30
C PHE A 283 -8.59 12.60 -16.80
N GLY A 284 -9.49 13.13 -17.65
CA GLY A 284 -9.41 13.00 -19.10
C GLY A 284 -8.16 13.65 -19.71
N TYR A 285 -7.67 14.75 -19.13
CA TYR A 285 -6.41 15.36 -19.53
C TYR A 285 -5.23 14.39 -19.34
N TYR A 286 -5.10 13.79 -18.16
CA TYR A 286 -4.01 12.85 -17.87
C TYR A 286 -4.11 11.56 -18.69
N GLU A 287 -5.33 11.05 -18.94
CA GLU A 287 -5.51 9.89 -19.83
C GLU A 287 -5.06 10.20 -21.26
N THR A 288 -5.52 11.33 -21.80
CA THR A 288 -5.18 11.76 -23.15
C THR A 288 -3.66 11.95 -23.28
N LEU A 289 -3.05 12.63 -22.31
CA LEU A 289 -1.61 12.87 -22.29
C LEU A 289 -0.81 11.56 -22.22
N PHE A 290 -1.22 10.63 -21.36
CA PHE A 290 -0.56 9.34 -21.21
C PHE A 290 -0.67 8.51 -22.49
N GLN A 291 -1.85 8.46 -23.11
CA GLN A 291 -2.08 7.72 -24.36
C GLN A 291 -1.25 8.30 -25.52
N ARG A 292 -1.21 9.63 -25.65
CA ARG A 292 -0.35 10.32 -26.63
C ARG A 292 1.13 9.97 -26.41
N MET A 293 1.60 10.01 -25.17
CA MET A 293 2.96 9.63 -24.81
C MET A 293 3.26 8.16 -25.15
N LEU A 294 2.38 7.21 -24.79
CA LEU A 294 2.57 5.79 -25.09
C LEU A 294 2.71 5.53 -26.60
N LYS A 295 1.92 6.21 -27.43
CA LYS A 295 1.99 6.11 -28.89
C LYS A 295 3.36 6.51 -29.45
N LEU A 296 4.02 7.49 -28.83
CA LEU A 296 5.38 7.92 -29.23
C LEU A 296 6.46 6.95 -28.76
N LEU A 297 6.24 6.29 -27.62
CA LEU A 297 7.21 5.39 -26.99
C LEU A 297 7.12 3.96 -27.54
N GLU A 298 5.95 3.51 -27.99
CA GLU A 298 5.73 2.16 -28.50
C GLU A 298 6.73 1.74 -29.58
N PRO A 299 7.02 2.55 -30.62
CA PRO A 299 7.96 2.17 -31.68
C PRO A 299 9.42 2.08 -31.20
N LEU A 300 9.74 2.69 -30.06
CA LEU A 300 11.10 2.68 -29.50
C LEU A 300 11.41 1.38 -28.74
N GLY A 301 10.38 0.63 -28.33
CA GLY A 301 10.49 -0.64 -27.64
C GLY A 301 10.73 -0.52 -26.13
N TYR A 302 10.60 -1.64 -25.42
CA TYR A 302 10.66 -1.70 -23.95
C TYR A 302 12.04 -1.37 -23.36
N GLU A 303 13.10 -1.44 -24.18
CA GLU A 303 14.49 -1.23 -23.77
C GLU A 303 14.77 0.20 -23.29
N ILE A 304 13.94 1.18 -23.69
CA ILE A 304 14.10 2.59 -23.27
C ILE A 304 14.03 2.77 -21.76
N PHE A 305 13.37 1.85 -21.04
CA PHE A 305 13.23 1.90 -19.59
C PHE A 305 14.21 0.97 -18.85
N ARG A 306 15.13 0.31 -19.57
CA ARG A 306 16.08 -0.64 -18.98
C ARG A 306 17.43 0.01 -18.75
N ALA A 307 18.02 -0.27 -17.59
CA ALA A 307 19.44 0.02 -17.35
C ALA A 307 20.33 -0.94 -18.13
N SER A 308 21.65 -0.72 -18.12
CA SER A 308 22.63 -1.55 -18.85
C SER A 308 22.61 -3.04 -18.46
N ASN A 309 22.06 -3.38 -17.30
CA ASN A 309 21.87 -4.76 -16.83
C ASN A 309 20.53 -5.39 -17.27
N GLY A 310 19.75 -4.71 -18.12
CA GLY A 310 18.43 -5.17 -18.59
C GLY A 310 17.29 -5.01 -17.57
N VAL A 311 17.55 -4.45 -16.39
CA VAL A 311 16.55 -4.27 -15.33
C VAL A 311 15.78 -2.97 -15.54
N PHE A 312 14.46 -3.01 -15.35
CA PHE A 312 13.60 -1.82 -15.40
C PHE A 312 14.03 -0.78 -14.37
N SER A 313 14.17 0.47 -14.80
CA SER A 313 14.56 1.60 -13.97
C SER A 313 13.40 2.58 -13.85
N THR A 314 12.80 2.68 -12.65
CA THR A 314 11.79 3.69 -12.37
C THR A 314 12.31 5.11 -12.57
N SER A 315 13.61 5.34 -12.36
CA SER A 315 14.23 6.64 -12.60
C SER A 315 14.27 6.99 -14.08
N TYR A 316 14.54 6.01 -14.95
CA TYR A 316 14.48 6.22 -16.41
C TYR A 316 13.05 6.46 -16.84
N TYR A 317 12.12 5.65 -16.33
CA TYR A 317 10.69 5.86 -16.54
C TYR A 317 10.25 7.28 -16.18
N ASP A 318 10.54 7.74 -14.96
CA ASP A 318 10.17 9.09 -14.52
C ASP A 318 10.77 10.18 -15.43
N GLY A 319 12.07 10.09 -15.75
CA GLY A 319 12.70 11.11 -16.61
C GLY A 319 12.15 11.13 -18.03
N ILE A 320 12.05 9.96 -18.67
CA ILE A 320 11.61 9.85 -20.06
C ILE A 320 10.15 10.25 -20.21
N THR A 321 9.27 9.72 -19.35
CA THR A 321 7.83 9.97 -19.46
C THR A 321 7.49 11.43 -19.18
N ILE A 322 8.08 12.02 -18.14
CA ILE A 322 7.82 13.43 -17.79
C ILE A 322 8.43 14.39 -18.82
N GLY A 323 9.65 14.12 -19.29
CA GLY A 323 10.29 14.94 -20.32
C GLY A 323 9.50 14.99 -21.62
N ILE A 324 9.06 13.83 -22.13
CA ILE A 324 8.26 13.74 -23.37
C ILE A 324 6.88 14.35 -23.17
N ALA A 325 6.17 13.97 -22.10
CA ALA A 325 4.81 14.44 -21.88
C ALA A 325 4.73 15.96 -21.67
N SER A 326 5.77 16.58 -21.09
CA SER A 326 5.81 18.04 -20.91
C SER A 326 5.88 18.81 -22.23
N ASN A 327 6.40 18.19 -23.30
CA ASN A 327 6.54 18.79 -24.63
C ASN A 327 5.85 17.94 -25.71
N ILE A 328 4.71 17.31 -25.36
CA ILE A 328 4.05 16.29 -26.17
C ILE A 328 3.68 16.79 -27.57
N ASP A 329 3.22 18.04 -27.70
CA ASP A 329 2.77 18.63 -28.98
C ASP A 329 3.92 18.81 -29.98
N TYR A 330 5.14 18.99 -29.49
CA TYR A 330 6.34 19.02 -30.32
C TYR A 330 6.74 17.60 -30.72
N TYR A 331 6.80 16.68 -29.75
CA TYR A 331 7.28 15.33 -29.99
C TYR A 331 6.38 14.49 -30.89
N GLU A 332 5.09 14.84 -31.02
CA GLU A 332 4.19 14.25 -32.02
C GLU A 332 4.52 14.64 -33.47
N LYS A 333 5.29 15.71 -33.69
CA LYS A 333 5.61 16.24 -35.01
C LYS A 333 7.00 15.85 -35.49
N VAL A 334 7.84 15.28 -34.62
CA VAL A 334 9.21 14.88 -34.95
C VAL A 334 9.30 13.39 -35.19
N GLU A 335 10.37 12.97 -35.87
CA GLU A 335 10.65 11.55 -36.06
C GLU A 335 11.07 10.88 -34.75
N SER A 336 10.75 9.58 -34.62
CA SER A 336 11.14 8.75 -33.47
C SER A 336 12.66 8.72 -33.23
N SER A 337 13.47 8.99 -34.26
CA SER A 337 14.93 9.13 -34.18
C SER A 337 15.36 10.25 -33.23
N ILE A 338 14.66 11.39 -33.26
CA ILE A 338 14.90 12.55 -32.39
C ILE A 338 14.55 12.21 -30.94
N ILE A 339 13.43 11.53 -30.72
CA ILE A 339 13.01 11.08 -29.38
C ILE A 339 14.06 10.12 -28.81
N LYS A 340 14.52 9.15 -29.61
CA LYS A 340 15.57 8.20 -29.22
C LYS A 340 16.89 8.91 -28.89
N GLN A 341 17.25 9.95 -29.64
CA GLN A 341 18.43 10.77 -29.35
C GLN A 341 18.31 11.46 -27.99
N LYS A 342 17.16 12.09 -27.69
CA LYS A 342 16.90 12.73 -26.39
C LYS A 342 16.90 11.74 -25.22
N ILE A 343 16.34 10.56 -25.41
CA ILE A 343 16.41 9.48 -24.40
C ILE A 343 17.88 9.08 -24.16
N ASN A 344 18.67 8.90 -25.22
CA ASN A 344 20.09 8.56 -25.09
C ASN A 344 20.88 9.67 -24.39
N GLU A 345 20.62 10.93 -24.72
CA GLU A 345 21.18 12.11 -24.04
C GLU A 345 20.87 12.09 -22.54
N LEU A 346 19.62 11.81 -22.16
CA LEU A 346 19.20 11.70 -20.76
C LEU A 346 19.92 10.57 -20.02
N VAL A 347 19.88 9.34 -20.55
CA VAL A 347 20.40 8.17 -19.81
C VAL A 347 21.93 8.13 -19.73
N THR A 348 22.62 8.84 -20.62
CA THR A 348 24.08 9.01 -20.60
C THR A 348 24.54 10.24 -19.83
N SER A 349 23.62 11.14 -19.47
CA SER A 349 23.94 12.39 -18.77
C SER A 349 24.54 12.13 -17.39
N PRO A 350 25.78 12.58 -17.10
CA PRO A 350 26.42 12.34 -15.80
C PRO A 350 25.63 12.94 -14.63
N ILE A 351 25.00 14.11 -14.86
CA ILE A 351 24.16 14.77 -13.85
C ILE A 351 22.86 14.00 -13.61
N PHE A 352 22.30 13.36 -14.63
CA PHE A 352 21.14 12.49 -14.46
C PHE A 352 21.51 11.21 -13.71
N ILE A 353 22.60 10.54 -14.10
CA ILE A 353 23.10 9.31 -13.47
C ILE A 353 23.39 9.50 -11.98
N LYS A 354 23.86 10.68 -11.56
CA LYS A 354 24.07 11.01 -10.14
C LYS A 354 22.78 10.93 -9.30
N ASN A 355 21.60 11.03 -9.93
CA ASN A 355 20.29 11.08 -9.28
C ASN A 355 19.47 9.78 -9.37
N ILE A 356 19.99 8.69 -9.97
CA ILE A 356 19.23 7.42 -10.15
C ILE A 356 19.65 6.26 -9.24
N GLY A 357 20.78 6.39 -8.52
CA GLY A 357 21.33 5.35 -7.63
C GLY A 357 20.71 5.27 -6.23
N ALA A 358 21.45 4.78 -5.23
CA ALA A 358 20.97 4.56 -3.86
C ALA A 358 20.34 5.83 -3.24
N GLY A 359 19.04 5.80 -2.92
CA GLY A 359 18.29 6.97 -2.48
C GLY A 359 17.64 7.79 -3.61
N SER A 360 17.49 7.23 -4.82
CA SER A 360 16.84 7.87 -5.98
C SER A 360 15.38 8.29 -5.75
N SER A 361 14.74 7.74 -4.72
CA SER A 361 13.41 8.10 -4.26
C SER A 361 13.40 9.29 -3.29
N THR A 362 14.58 9.76 -2.86
CA THR A 362 14.69 10.91 -1.95
C THR A 362 14.31 12.20 -2.64
N LYS A 363 13.91 13.17 -1.83
CA LYS A 363 13.37 14.43 -2.29
C LYS A 363 14.23 15.06 -3.39
N ASN A 364 15.39 15.54 -2.99
CA ASN A 364 16.27 16.30 -3.87
C ASN A 364 16.65 15.53 -5.14
N ARG A 365 16.76 14.20 -5.08
CA ARG A 365 17.11 13.40 -6.25
C ARG A 365 16.00 13.29 -7.27
N VAL A 366 14.74 13.14 -6.85
CA VAL A 366 13.61 13.13 -7.78
C VAL A 366 13.46 14.50 -8.42
N ILE A 367 13.48 15.58 -7.65
CA ILE A 367 13.39 16.96 -8.20
C ILE A 367 14.50 17.19 -9.23
N ASN A 368 15.75 16.92 -8.88
CA ASN A 368 16.87 17.14 -9.79
C ASN A 368 16.75 16.26 -11.04
N ARG A 369 16.34 15.00 -10.89
CA ARG A 369 16.12 14.09 -12.01
C ARG A 369 15.06 14.63 -12.99
N ILE A 370 13.95 15.13 -12.46
CA ILE A 370 12.86 15.68 -13.27
C ILE A 370 13.30 16.99 -13.93
N LYS A 371 13.97 17.90 -13.22
CA LYS A 371 14.50 19.14 -13.81
C LYS A 371 15.45 18.86 -14.97
N ILE A 372 16.41 17.95 -14.77
CA ILE A 372 17.34 17.54 -15.83
C ILE A 372 16.60 16.94 -17.03
N ALA A 373 15.56 16.14 -16.79
CA ALA A 373 14.74 15.60 -17.85
C ALA A 373 13.99 16.71 -18.61
N LEU A 374 13.39 17.66 -17.91
CA LEU A 374 12.73 18.80 -18.54
C LEU A 374 13.70 19.64 -19.37
N ASP A 375 14.91 19.89 -18.87
CA ASP A 375 15.94 20.64 -19.59
C ASP A 375 16.38 19.91 -20.88
N ILE A 376 16.64 18.60 -20.80
CA ILE A 376 17.07 17.80 -21.95
C ILE A 376 15.96 17.67 -23.00
N PHE A 377 14.72 17.49 -22.56
CA PHE A 377 13.55 17.38 -23.44
C PHE A 377 12.92 18.73 -23.78
N ASN A 378 13.56 19.85 -23.39
CA ASN A 378 13.06 21.18 -23.71
C ASN A 378 13.12 21.43 -25.22
N VAL A 379 12.19 22.24 -25.70
CA VAL A 379 12.04 22.61 -27.10
C VAL A 379 12.17 24.14 -27.18
N GLU A 380 13.12 24.62 -27.97
CA GLU A 380 13.32 26.07 -28.22
C GLU A 380 12.31 26.62 -29.22
#